data_AF-A0A914VFE2-F1
#
_entry.id   AF-A0A914VFE2-F1
#
_cell.length_a   1.000
_cell.length_b   1.000
_cell.length_c   1.000
_cell.angle_alpha   90.00
_cell.angle_beta   90.00
_cell.angle_gamma   90.00
#
_symmetry.space_group_name_H-M   'P 1'
#
loop_
_entity.id
_entity.type
_entity.pdbx_description
1 polymer ?
#
loop_
_entity_poly.entity_id
_entity_poly.type
_entity_poly.pdbx_seq_one_letter_code
_entity_poly.pdbx_strand_id
1 'polypeptide(L)'
;MLNNLQTKNGIHMTCFECDLAFGAVIAGIKTESTNVATGLREMVCGDILPAAYADGCADFLTLYLPTVVGMTAAEINPNAVCEKFHMCDQTKSNAVRRLPASQKAAVACESCK
;
A
#
# COMPACT_ATOMS: atom_id res chain seq x y z
N MET A 1 -8.00 -15.78 -13.52
CA MET A 1 -8.97 -16.11 -12.45
C MET A 1 -8.49 -15.53 -11.13
N LEU A 2 -8.78 -14.27 -10.82
CA LEU A 2 -8.64 -13.69 -9.46
C LEU A 2 -9.67 -12.55 -9.33
N ASN A 3 -10.96 -12.89 -9.40
CA ASN A 3 -12.03 -11.88 -9.48
C ASN A 3 -12.64 -11.49 -8.13
N ASN A 4 -12.14 -11.99 -6.99
CA ASN A 4 -12.71 -11.66 -5.69
C ASN A 4 -11.68 -11.81 -4.57
N LEU A 5 -10.93 -10.74 -4.30
CA LEU A 5 -10.26 -10.57 -3.01
C LEU A 5 -11.36 -10.22 -1.99
N GLN A 6 -12.01 -11.24 -1.43
CA GLN A 6 -12.88 -11.05 -0.28
C GLN A 6 -12.02 -11.03 0.98
N THR A 7 -12.21 -10.02 1.82
CA THR A 7 -11.69 -10.06 3.19
C THR A 7 -12.34 -11.25 3.91
N LYS A 8 -11.73 -11.73 5.01
CA LYS A 8 -12.28 -12.85 5.81
C LYS A 8 -13.75 -12.64 6.24
N ASN A 9 -14.24 -11.40 6.20
CA ASN A 9 -15.60 -11.00 6.58
C ASN A 9 -16.54 -10.78 5.36
N GLY A 10 -16.12 -11.09 4.13
CA GLY A 10 -16.93 -10.89 2.92
C GLY A 10 -17.12 -9.42 2.51
N ILE A 11 -16.41 -8.49 3.16
CA ILE A 11 -16.47 -7.06 2.86
C ILE A 11 -15.57 -6.78 1.66
N HIS A 12 -16.15 -6.18 0.62
CA HIS A 12 -15.41 -5.62 -0.51
C HIS A 12 -14.95 -4.21 -0.17
N MET A 13 -13.63 -4.02 -0.14
CA MET A 13 -13.05 -2.68 0.00
C MET A 13 -13.21 -1.93 -1.32
N THR A 14 -13.60 -0.66 -1.25
CA THR A 14 -13.71 0.20 -2.44
C THR A 14 -12.34 0.72 -2.87
N CYS A 15 -12.23 1.22 -4.10
CA CYS A 15 -11.00 1.86 -4.59
C CYS A 15 -10.53 3.01 -3.68
N PHE A 16 -11.47 3.86 -3.23
CA PHE A 16 -11.18 4.98 -2.33
C PHE A 16 -10.64 4.50 -0.98
N GLU A 17 -11.28 3.52 -0.36
CA GLU A 17 -10.84 2.97 0.93
C GLU A 17 -9.47 2.31 0.82
N CYS A 18 -9.21 1.60 -0.28
CA CYS A 18 -7.91 1.00 -0.54
C CYS A 18 -6.82 2.06 -0.68
N ASP A 19 -7.05 3.09 -1.51
CA ASP A 19 -6.08 4.16 -1.76
C ASP A 19 -5.75 4.91 -0.48
N LEU A 20 -6.78 5.24 0.32
CA LEU A 20 -6.62 5.86 1.63
C LEU A 20 -5.83 4.97 2.59
N ALA A 21 -6.18 3.68 2.68
CA ALA A 21 -5.53 2.74 3.60
C ALA A 21 -4.05 2.57 3.28
N PHE A 22 -3.70 2.29 2.02
CA PHE A 22 -2.30 2.15 1.63
C PHE A 22 -1.55 3.48 1.69
N GLY A 23 -2.20 4.60 1.37
CA GLY A 23 -1.63 5.94 1.55
C GLY A 23 -1.25 6.20 3.02
N ALA A 24 -2.14 5.87 3.96
CA ALA A 24 -1.88 5.99 5.38
C ALA A 24 -0.74 5.05 5.84
N VAL A 25 -0.71 3.81 5.36
CA VAL A 25 0.39 2.87 5.65
C VAL A 25 1.73 3.42 5.18
N ILE A 26 1.80 3.92 3.94
CA ILE A 26 3.02 4.48 3.36
C ILE A 26 3.48 5.72 4.13
N ALA A 27 2.55 6.61 4.49
CA ALA A 27 2.85 7.77 5.32
C ALA A 27 3.37 7.36 6.71
N GLY A 28 2.75 6.35 7.32
CA GLY A 28 3.20 5.77 8.59
C GLY A 28 4.62 5.22 8.50
N ILE A 29 4.93 4.44 7.47
CA ILE A 29 6.29 3.89 7.26
C ILE A 29 7.33 5.01 7.08
N LYS A 30 6.98 6.09 6.38
CA LYS A 30 7.88 7.25 6.20
C LYS A 30 8.16 7.95 7.53
N THR A 31 7.12 8.23 8.31
CA THR A 31 7.22 8.90 9.61
C THR A 31 7.96 8.04 10.65
N GLU A 32 7.65 6.75 10.68
CA GLU A 32 8.18 5.78 11.65
C GLU A 32 9.32 4.94 11.05
N SER A 33 10.04 5.47 10.06
CA SER A 33 11.07 4.72 9.31
C SER A 33 12.16 4.13 10.20
N THR A 34 12.55 4.83 11.27
CA THR A 34 13.49 4.31 12.28
C THR A 34 12.94 3.13 13.07
N ASN A 35 11.65 3.15 13.43
CA ASN A 35 11.01 2.07 14.19
C ASN A 35 10.81 0.83 13.31
N VAL A 36 10.36 1.03 12.07
CA VAL A 36 10.29 -0.04 11.06
C VAL A 36 11.67 -0.64 10.78
N ALA A 37 12.69 0.21 10.65
CA ALA A 37 14.08 -0.24 10.45
C ALA A 37 14.60 -1.03 11.66
N THR A 38 14.29 -0.62 12.89
CA THR A 38 14.68 -1.35 14.10
C THR A 38 14.12 -2.77 14.11
N GLY A 39 12.83 -2.93 13.82
CA GLY A 39 12.21 -4.27 13.75
C GLY A 39 12.81 -5.15 12.66
N LEU A 40 13.08 -4.58 11.48
CA LEU A 40 13.75 -5.30 10.39
C LEU A 40 15.19 -5.67 10.74
N ARG A 41 15.92 -4.79 11.42
CA ARG A 41 17.29 -5.06 11.91
C ARG A 41 17.29 -6.24 12.88
N GLU A 42 16.37 -6.26 13.84
CA GLU A 42 16.28 -7.34 14.84
C GLU A 42 16.02 -8.68 14.16
N MET A 43 15.07 -8.73 13.22
CA MET A 43 14.80 -9.93 12.42
C MET A 43 16.03 -10.37 11.61
N VAL A 44 16.67 -9.45 10.88
CA VAL A 44 17.78 -9.80 9.99
C VAL A 44 19.04 -10.21 10.77
N CYS A 45 19.42 -9.44 11.78
CA CYS A 45 20.63 -9.72 12.55
C CYS A 45 20.45 -10.85 13.57
N GLY A 46 19.22 -11.08 14.05
CA GLY A 46 18.89 -12.10 15.04
C GLY A 46 18.51 -13.46 14.43
N ASP A 47 17.64 -13.46 13.41
CA ASP A 47 17.05 -14.70 12.90
C ASP A 47 17.66 -15.18 11.57
N ILE A 48 18.24 -14.28 10.77
CA ILE A 48 18.70 -14.58 9.41
C ILE A 48 20.22 -14.75 9.33
N LEU A 49 21.00 -13.83 9.91
CA LEU A 49 22.46 -13.91 9.84
C LEU A 49 23.05 -14.81 10.92
N PRO A 50 24.16 -15.53 10.62
CA PRO A 50 24.91 -16.25 11.64
C PRO A 50 25.42 -15.31 12.74
N ALA A 51 25.48 -15.82 13.98
CA ALA A 51 25.89 -15.04 15.16
C ALA A 51 27.25 -14.32 15.01
N ALA A 52 28.16 -14.87 14.21
CA ALA A 52 29.46 -14.25 13.93
C ALA A 52 29.37 -12.86 13.25
N TYR A 53 28.22 -12.51 12.68
CA TYR A 53 27.99 -11.24 11.99
C TYR A 53 27.04 -10.30 12.74
N ALA A 54 26.56 -10.67 13.93
CA ALA A 54 25.48 -9.95 14.61
C ALA A 54 25.82 -8.48 14.89
N ASP A 55 27.00 -8.22 15.44
CA ASP A 55 27.43 -6.85 15.81
C ASP A 55 27.61 -5.97 14.56
N GLY A 56 28.34 -6.47 13.55
CA GLY A 56 28.54 -5.74 12.30
C GLY A 56 27.24 -5.52 11.51
N CYS A 57 26.30 -6.47 11.59
CA CYS A 57 24.95 -6.32 11.03
C CYS A 57 24.18 -5.20 11.74
N ALA A 58 24.20 -5.19 13.08
CA ALA A 58 23.49 -4.21 13.87
C ALA A 58 24.00 -2.79 13.55
N ASP A 59 25.33 -2.59 13.47
CA ASP A 59 25.93 -1.32 13.12
C ASP A 59 25.55 -0.88 11.69
N PHE A 60 25.70 -1.79 10.73
CA PHE A 60 25.41 -1.50 9.32
C PHE A 60 23.93 -1.12 9.11
N LEU A 61 23.00 -1.90 9.65
CA LEU A 61 21.58 -1.65 9.47
C LEU A 61 21.08 -0.46 10.30
N THR A 62 21.69 -0.16 11.45
CA THR A 62 21.36 1.07 12.20
C THR A 62 21.64 2.32 11.36
N LEU A 63 22.69 2.30 10.55
CA LEU A 63 23.07 3.44 9.72
C LEU A 63 22.23 3.58 8.44
N TYR A 64 22.02 2.48 7.71
CA TYR A 64 21.47 2.55 6.34
C TYR A 64 19.99 2.22 6.24
N LEU A 65 19.47 1.38 7.13
CA LEU A 65 18.13 0.82 6.98
C LEU A 65 16.99 1.85 7.10
N PRO A 66 17.05 2.87 8.00
CA PRO A 66 16.00 3.90 8.05
C PRO A 66 15.83 4.64 6.71
N THR A 67 16.94 4.98 6.06
CA THR A 67 16.93 5.64 4.74
C THR A 67 16.37 4.72 3.67
N VAL A 68 16.79 3.45 3.64
CA VAL A 68 16.29 2.47 2.66
C VAL A 68 14.79 2.24 2.83
N VAL A 69 14.29 2.14 4.07
CA VAL A 69 12.86 2.01 4.36
C VAL A 69 12.09 3.23 3.85
N GLY A 70 12.57 4.44 4.16
CA GLY A 70 11.95 5.68 3.70
C GLY A 70 11.91 5.81 2.17
N MET A 71 13.02 5.49 1.50
CA MET A 71 13.10 5.46 0.03
C MET A 71 12.15 4.43 -0.56
N THR A 72 12.13 3.22 -0.01
CA THR A 72 11.24 2.14 -0.49
C THR A 72 9.77 2.56 -0.36
N ALA A 73 9.39 3.18 0.75
CA ALA A 73 8.04 3.70 0.93
C ALA A 73 7.71 4.85 -0.04
N ALA A 74 8.70 5.63 -0.47
CA ALA A 74 8.50 6.72 -1.43
C ALA A 74 8.17 6.23 -2.84
N GLU A 75 8.65 5.06 -3.23
CA GLU A 75 8.39 4.44 -4.54
C GLU A 75 7.00 3.81 -4.65
N ILE A 76 6.29 3.61 -3.54
CA ILE A 76 4.97 2.97 -3.56
C ILE A 76 3.89 4.00 -3.89
N ASN A 77 3.19 3.76 -5.01
CA ASN A 77 1.96 4.46 -5.36
C ASN A 77 0.74 3.66 -4.81
N PRO A 78 -0.04 4.23 -3.86
CA PRO A 78 -1.20 3.55 -3.28
C PRO A 78 -2.23 3.11 -4.34
N ASN A 79 -2.48 3.94 -5.34
CA ASN A 79 -3.43 3.65 -6.40
C ASN A 79 -3.00 2.44 -7.23
N ALA A 80 -1.71 2.37 -7.61
CA ALA A 80 -1.17 1.24 -8.36
C ALA A 80 -1.24 -0.09 -7.56
N VAL A 81 -1.05 -0.02 -6.24
CA VAL A 81 -1.27 -1.18 -5.34
C VAL A 81 -2.73 -1.62 -5.40
N CYS A 82 -3.66 -0.67 -5.32
CA CYS A 82 -5.09 -0.95 -5.38
C CYS A 82 -5.58 -1.44 -6.75
N GLU A 83 -4.97 -1.01 -7.84
CA GLU A 83 -5.19 -1.56 -9.18
C GLU A 83 -4.72 -3.02 -9.26
N LYS A 84 -3.54 -3.33 -8.70
CA LYS A 84 -3.01 -4.69 -8.66
C LYS A 84 -3.90 -5.65 -7.85
N PHE A 85 -4.58 -5.13 -6.84
CA PHE A 85 -5.60 -5.87 -6.08
C PHE A 85 -7.00 -5.78 -6.68
N HIS A 86 -7.16 -5.24 -7.90
CA HIS A 86 -8.43 -5.10 -8.61
C HIS A 86 -9.51 -4.31 -7.85
N MET A 87 -9.09 -3.51 -6.86
CA MET A 87 -9.96 -2.60 -6.10
C MET A 87 -10.24 -1.34 -6.91
N CYS A 88 -9.21 -0.84 -7.62
CA CYS A 88 -9.31 0.24 -8.59
C CYS A 88 -9.28 -0.34 -10.00
N ASP A 89 -10.44 -0.47 -10.65
CA ASP A 89 -10.52 -0.97 -12.03
C ASP A 89 -10.83 0.20 -12.98
N GLN A 90 -9.83 0.60 -13.73
CA GLN A 90 -9.94 1.66 -14.74
C GLN A 90 -10.99 1.32 -15.82
N THR A 91 -11.29 0.04 -16.06
CA THR A 91 -12.30 -0.35 -17.05
C THR A 91 -13.73 0.02 -16.61
N LYS A 92 -14.02 -0.02 -15.31
CA LYS A 92 -15.32 0.39 -14.75
C LYS A 92 -15.51 1.90 -14.81
N SER A 93 -14.47 2.68 -14.51
CA SER A 93 -14.49 4.14 -14.69
C SER A 93 -14.68 4.54 -16.17
N ASN A 94 -14.04 3.81 -17.09
CA ASN A 94 -14.22 4.05 -18.53
C ASN A 94 -15.61 3.66 -19.03
N ALA A 95 -16.22 2.61 -18.48
CA ALA A 95 -17.61 2.25 -18.79
C ALA A 95 -18.58 3.36 -18.38
N VAL A 96 -18.42 3.92 -17.17
CA VAL A 96 -19.21 5.08 -16.70
C VAL A 96 -18.97 6.31 -17.61
N ARG A 97 -17.73 6.56 -18.03
CA ARG A 97 -17.40 7.67 -18.94
C ARG A 97 -18.01 7.50 -20.33
N ARG A 98 -18.24 6.27 -20.79
CA ARG A 98 -18.86 5.96 -22.09
C ARG A 98 -20.38 5.92 -22.06
N LEU A 99 -21.01 6.11 -20.90
CA LEU A 99 -22.46 6.16 -20.81
C LEU A 99 -23.02 7.38 -21.59
N PRO A 100 -24.15 7.22 -22.30
CA PRO A 100 -24.89 8.34 -22.86
C PRO A 100 -25.34 9.30 -21.74
N ALA A 101 -25.53 10.58 -22.09
CA ALA A 101 -25.82 11.64 -21.12
C ALA A 101 -27.05 11.35 -20.23
N SER A 102 -28.06 10.67 -20.78
CA SER A 102 -29.25 10.24 -20.05
C SER A 102 -28.96 9.22 -18.95
N GLN A 103 -28.01 8.32 -19.15
CA GLN A 103 -27.60 7.31 -18.15
C GLN A 103 -26.60 7.88 -17.15
N LYS A 104 -25.76 8.84 -17.55
CA LYS A 104 -24.89 9.57 -16.63
C LYS A 104 -25.70 10.37 -15.60
N ALA A 105 -26.79 11.00 -16.02
CA ALA A 105 -27.69 11.71 -15.12
C ALA A 105 -28.32 10.80 -14.06
N ALA A 106 -28.58 9.53 -14.39
CA ALA A 106 -29.15 8.55 -13.46
C ALA A 106 -28.15 7.96 -12.46
N VAL A 107 -26.84 8.05 -12.73
CA VAL A 107 -25.76 7.53 -11.88
C VAL A 107 -24.95 8.66 -11.23
N ALA A 108 -25.26 9.92 -11.57
CA ALA A 108 -24.64 11.08 -10.95
C ALA A 108 -25.00 11.15 -9.46
N CYS A 109 -23.99 11.28 -8.61
CA CYS A 109 -24.20 11.43 -7.18
C CYS A 109 -24.80 12.81 -6.91
N GLU A 110 -26.04 12.84 -6.42
CA GLU A 110 -26.77 14.08 -6.09
C GLU A 110 -26.08 14.92 -4.99
N SER A 111 -25.08 14.34 -4.30
CA SER A 111 -24.30 15.00 -3.24
C SER A 111 -22.87 15.40 -3.64
N CYS A 112 -22.46 15.19 -4.89
CA CYS A 112 -21.21 15.80 -5.39
C CYS A 112 -21.47 17.27 -5.72
N LYS A 113 -21.19 18.15 -4.75
CA LYS A 113 -21.04 19.60 -4.97
C LYS A 113 -19.61 19.95 -5.36
#